data_AF-A0A8C5ITM2-F1
#
_entry.id   AF-A0A8C5ITM2-F1
#
_cell.length_a   1.000
_cell.length_b   1.000
_cell.length_c   1.000
_cell.angle_alpha   90.00
_cell.angle_beta   90.00
_cell.angle_gamma   90.00
#
_symmetry.space_group_name_H-M   'P 1'
#
loop_
_entity.id
_entity.type
_entity.pdbx_description
1 polymer ?
#
loop_
_entity_poly.entity_id
_entity_poly.type
_entity_poly.pdbx_seq_one_letter_code
_entity_poly.pdbx_strand_id
1 'polypeptide(L)'
;MMLGSIPDPSWLGFSAWPASTLPKYPTRDQGMLLWHWQYLCHVYWAGLCLMGHCPRHSPGTKPSTAPGTVLAQVPASWEVVEAAGRKDSQCCVDPLSAMEQEAEIVQELGSLHGIPLYKSFIEGWPRVKAFQARPDDVLISTYPKSGTTWLSEIMDMIYHDGDVEKCRRDAIYNRVPFLELKAPGEMSGIEQLESTPSPRLVKTHLPVQLLPTSFWEKDCKIIYMARNPKDVAISYYYFHRMAKIHQDPGTKAEFLENFMAGKVPYGSWYDHVRGWWEKKQQKKILYLFYEDMKKDPRQEVQKILQFLGKELAEGIVDRILHHTSFQEMKKNPAANYETMLPILMDHSISPFLRKGVSGDWKNHFTVAQNERFDQHYQKLMAGSDLHFQMEV
;
A
#
# COMPACT_ATOMS: atom_id res chain seq x y z
N MET A 1 5.59 64.06 17.64
CA MET A 1 4.52 63.81 16.65
C MET A 1 4.73 62.40 16.10
N MET A 2 3.76 61.48 16.07
CA MET A 2 2.53 61.36 16.87
C MET A 2 2.46 59.92 17.41
N LEU A 3 1.87 59.72 18.59
CA LEU A 3 1.41 58.41 19.01
C LEU A 3 0.10 58.11 18.26
N GLY A 4 0.10 57.06 17.43
CA GLY A 4 -1.09 56.58 16.72
C GLY A 4 -1.79 55.49 17.52
N SER A 5 -3.02 55.76 17.95
CA SER A 5 -3.81 54.87 18.80
C SER A 5 -4.18 53.55 18.13
N ILE A 6 -4.15 52.45 18.89
CA ILE A 6 -4.80 51.18 18.51
C ILE A 6 -6.32 51.37 18.66
N PRO A 7 -7.17 50.97 17.68
CA PRO A 7 -8.61 51.06 17.81
C PRO A 7 -9.17 50.10 18.87
N ASP A 8 -10.10 50.60 19.68
CA ASP A 8 -10.92 49.81 20.61
C ASP A 8 -11.87 48.87 19.84
N PRO A 9 -11.87 47.53 20.09
CA PRO A 9 -12.69 46.57 19.36
C PRO A 9 -14.17 46.53 19.78
N SER A 10 -14.69 47.59 20.41
CA SER A 10 -16.09 47.73 20.84
C SER A 10 -17.14 47.75 19.70
N TRP A 11 -16.71 47.70 18.43
CA TRP A 11 -17.57 47.60 17.25
C TRP A 11 -18.03 46.17 16.88
N LEU A 12 -17.47 45.13 17.50
CA LEU A 12 -17.94 43.75 17.32
C LEU A 12 -18.98 43.39 18.38
N GLY A 13 -20.17 43.96 18.24
CA GLY A 13 -21.30 43.72 19.13
C GLY A 13 -21.78 42.26 19.09
N PHE A 14 -21.29 41.44 20.01
CA PHE A 14 -21.83 40.11 20.32
C PHE A 14 -22.09 39.99 21.82
N SER A 15 -23.38 39.90 22.19
CA SER A 15 -23.81 39.53 23.53
C SER A 15 -23.47 38.07 23.84
N ALA A 16 -23.10 37.79 25.08
CA ALA A 16 -22.77 36.43 25.51
C ALA A 16 -23.98 35.49 25.41
N TRP A 17 -23.80 34.34 24.75
CA TRP A 17 -24.80 33.27 24.72
C TRP A 17 -24.63 32.33 25.93
N PRO A 18 -25.72 31.92 26.62
CA PRO A 18 -25.64 30.90 27.67
C PRO A 18 -25.21 29.54 27.12
N ALA A 19 -24.38 28.82 27.88
CA ALA A 19 -23.75 27.56 27.46
C ALA A 19 -24.68 26.32 27.47
N SER A 20 -25.95 26.45 27.07
CA SER A 20 -26.96 25.39 27.13
C SER A 20 -27.70 25.10 25.82
N THR A 21 -27.34 25.76 24.70
CA THR A 21 -27.97 25.52 23.39
C THR A 21 -26.97 25.47 22.22
N LEU A 22 -26.30 24.31 22.05
CA LEU A 22 -25.57 23.97 20.83
C LEU A 22 -26.02 22.60 20.31
N PRO A 23 -26.44 22.46 19.03
CA PRO A 23 -26.77 21.17 18.45
C PRO A 23 -25.48 20.36 18.18
N LYS A 24 -25.56 19.03 18.25
CA LYS A 24 -24.40 18.12 18.18
C LYS A 24 -23.67 18.04 16.83
N TYR A 25 -24.10 18.77 15.81
CA TYR A 25 -23.45 18.83 14.49
C TYR A 25 -23.57 20.24 13.88
N PRO A 26 -22.46 20.88 13.44
CA PRO A 26 -22.50 22.20 12.81
C PRO A 26 -22.89 22.12 11.33
N THR A 27 -23.49 23.20 10.82
CA THR A 27 -23.80 23.36 9.38
C THR A 27 -22.59 23.94 8.62
N ARG A 28 -22.63 23.81 7.28
CA ARG A 28 -21.51 24.09 6.36
C ARG A 28 -20.84 25.47 6.56
N ASP A 29 -21.63 26.50 6.87
CA ASP A 29 -21.14 27.88 7.00
C ASP A 29 -20.46 28.15 8.36
N GLN A 30 -20.82 27.40 9.41
CA GLN A 30 -20.15 27.50 10.72
C GLN A 30 -18.75 26.86 10.69
N GLY A 31 -18.56 25.81 9.90
CA GLY A 31 -17.25 25.20 9.69
C GLY A 31 -16.24 26.14 9.04
N MET A 32 -16.69 27.03 8.15
CA MET A 32 -15.82 27.97 7.42
C MET A 32 -15.26 29.09 8.31
N LEU A 33 -15.97 29.49 9.36
CA LEU A 33 -15.51 30.44 10.38
C LEU A 33 -14.47 29.82 11.33
N LEU A 34 -14.69 28.58 11.77
CA LEU A 34 -13.72 27.80 12.55
C LEU A 34 -12.40 27.60 11.78
N TRP A 35 -12.49 27.32 10.47
CA TRP A 35 -11.33 27.16 9.59
C TRP A 35 -10.52 28.45 9.46
N HIS A 36 -11.17 29.61 9.26
CA HIS A 36 -10.47 30.91 9.23
C HIS A 36 -9.80 31.24 10.57
N TRP A 37 -10.43 30.90 11.69
CA TRP A 37 -9.85 31.16 13.01
C TRP A 37 -8.60 30.31 13.26
N GLN A 38 -8.64 29.01 12.94
CA GLN A 38 -7.46 28.13 13.02
C GLN A 38 -6.34 28.55 12.05
N TYR A 39 -6.68 28.97 10.83
CA TYR A 39 -5.71 29.44 9.85
C TYR A 39 -4.99 30.72 10.32
N LEU A 40 -5.74 31.71 10.85
CA LEU A 40 -5.16 32.93 11.41
C LEU A 40 -4.28 32.65 12.63
N CYS A 41 -4.66 31.73 13.52
CA CYS A 41 -3.81 31.28 14.62
C CYS A 41 -2.50 30.65 14.12
N HIS A 42 -2.55 29.76 13.12
CA HIS A 42 -1.35 29.15 12.54
C HIS A 42 -0.41 30.18 11.87
N VAL A 43 -0.96 31.12 11.10
CA VAL A 43 -0.15 32.19 10.46
C VAL A 43 0.50 33.09 11.51
N TYR A 44 -0.21 33.43 12.60
CA TYR A 44 0.33 34.25 13.69
C TYR A 44 1.46 33.54 14.47
N TRP A 45 1.31 32.24 14.75
CA TRP A 45 2.34 31.44 15.40
C TRP A 45 3.57 31.19 14.50
N ALA A 46 3.37 30.93 13.21
CA ALA A 46 4.47 30.80 12.24
C ALA A 46 5.29 32.09 12.12
N GLY A 47 4.62 33.26 12.12
CA GLY A 47 5.29 34.57 12.12
C GLY A 47 6.14 34.84 13.36
N LEU A 48 5.70 34.39 14.55
CA LEU A 48 6.47 34.51 15.79
C LEU A 48 7.71 33.60 15.82
N CYS A 49 7.61 32.38 15.29
CA CYS A 49 8.75 31.47 15.18
C CYS A 49 9.83 31.99 14.22
N LEU A 50 9.45 32.61 13.11
CA LEU A 50 10.38 33.22 12.14
C LEU A 50 11.16 34.42 12.72
N MET A 51 10.66 35.07 13.78
CA MET A 51 11.34 36.18 14.46
C MET A 51 12.22 35.74 15.65
N GLY A 52 12.50 34.43 15.80
CA GLY A 52 13.52 33.91 16.70
C GLY A 52 13.25 34.06 18.20
N HIS A 53 12.01 34.40 18.60
CA HIS A 53 11.62 34.57 20.00
C HIS A 53 11.12 33.25 20.61
N CYS A 54 12.06 32.40 21.06
CA CYS A 54 11.77 31.21 21.85
C CYS A 54 12.24 31.42 23.31
N PRO A 55 11.34 31.52 24.31
CA PRO A 55 11.74 31.77 25.70
C PRO A 55 12.51 30.58 26.28
N ARG A 56 13.76 30.80 26.70
CA ARG A 56 14.49 29.85 27.56
C ARG A 56 14.18 30.16 29.02
N HIS A 57 13.81 29.15 29.80
CA HIS A 57 13.71 29.29 31.26
C HIS A 57 15.09 29.33 31.93
N SER A 58 15.26 30.25 32.88
CA SER A 58 16.33 30.24 33.89
C SER A 58 15.70 30.23 35.29
N PRO A 59 16.26 29.52 36.28
CA PRO A 59 15.61 29.32 37.57
C PRO A 59 15.97 30.37 38.62
N GLY A 60 15.00 30.72 39.47
CA GLY A 60 15.22 31.20 40.84
C GLY A 60 15.14 32.70 41.10
N THR A 61 14.04 33.16 41.70
CA THR A 61 14.01 33.98 42.94
C THR A 61 12.56 34.29 43.38
N LYS A 62 12.38 34.53 44.69
CA LYS A 62 11.16 34.92 45.43
C LYS A 62 11.61 35.92 46.52
N PRO A 63 10.72 36.62 47.28
CA PRO A 63 9.32 37.01 47.01
C PRO A 63 8.98 38.49 47.39
N SER A 64 7.91 39.04 46.81
CA SER A 64 7.11 40.21 47.29
C SER A 64 5.90 40.45 46.35
N THR A 65 4.76 41.08 46.69
CA THR A 65 4.02 41.23 47.97
C THR A 65 2.50 41.40 47.69
N ALA A 66 1.67 41.52 48.74
CA ALA A 66 0.21 41.72 48.74
C ALA A 66 -0.24 43.19 48.48
N PRO A 67 -1.55 43.56 48.46
CA PRO A 67 -2.77 42.75 48.69
C PRO A 67 -3.92 42.91 47.66
N GLY A 68 -4.91 41.99 47.70
CA GLY A 68 -6.15 42.10 46.91
C GLY A 68 -6.99 40.82 46.90
N THR A 69 -7.52 40.42 48.05
CA THR A 69 -8.19 39.10 48.23
C THR A 69 -9.71 39.19 48.19
N VAL A 70 -10.36 38.40 47.34
CA VAL A 70 -11.64 37.73 47.69
C VAL A 70 -11.53 36.26 47.24
N LEU A 71 -11.94 35.36 48.13
CA LEU A 71 -11.80 33.91 48.00
C LEU A 71 -12.95 33.30 47.18
N ALA A 72 -12.61 32.32 46.34
CA ALA A 72 -13.51 31.22 46.00
C ALA A 72 -12.78 29.91 46.33
N GLN A 73 -13.31 29.14 47.27
CA GLN A 73 -12.71 27.89 47.73
C GLN A 73 -12.96 26.78 46.71
N VAL A 74 -11.91 26.03 46.36
CA VAL A 74 -12.02 24.81 45.53
C VAL A 74 -12.12 23.59 46.48
N PRO A 75 -13.05 22.64 46.27
CA PRO A 75 -13.14 21.44 47.10
C PRO A 75 -11.89 20.55 46.98
N ALA A 76 -11.38 20.08 48.12
CA ALA A 76 -10.28 19.11 48.16
C ALA A 76 -10.79 17.69 47.87
N SER A 77 -10.43 17.12 46.72
CA SER A 77 -10.57 15.67 46.41
C SER A 77 -9.97 15.26 45.04
N TRP A 78 -8.88 15.89 44.61
CA TRP A 78 -8.15 15.47 43.40
C TRP A 78 -6.67 15.30 43.72
N GLU A 79 -6.22 14.05 43.79
CA GLU A 79 -4.82 13.69 43.98
C GLU A 79 -4.01 14.00 42.71
N VAL A 80 -2.80 14.51 42.90
CA VAL A 80 -1.86 14.77 41.82
C VAL A 80 -1.13 13.47 41.49
N VAL A 81 -1.39 12.92 40.31
CA VAL A 81 -0.54 11.87 39.71
C VAL A 81 0.45 12.56 38.78
N GLU A 82 1.74 12.54 39.14
CA GLU A 82 2.80 13.05 38.27
C GLU A 82 2.94 12.19 37.00
N ALA A 83 2.58 12.76 35.85
CA ALA A 83 2.90 12.16 34.56
C ALA A 83 4.36 12.44 34.20
N ALA A 84 5.21 11.42 34.32
CA ALA A 84 6.60 11.48 33.85
C ALA A 84 6.65 11.85 32.35
N GLY A 85 7.55 12.77 32.00
CA GLY A 85 7.47 13.50 30.75
C GLY A 85 7.67 12.67 29.47
N ARG A 86 6.89 12.98 28.44
CA ARG A 86 7.22 12.73 27.04
C ARG A 86 7.45 14.07 26.35
N LYS A 87 8.55 14.19 25.60
CA LYS A 87 8.78 15.32 24.69
C LYS A 87 8.14 14.99 23.35
N ASP A 88 6.86 15.29 23.21
CA ASP A 88 6.21 15.25 21.91
C ASP A 88 6.52 16.55 21.14
N SER A 89 7.64 16.54 20.42
CA SER A 89 8.02 17.60 19.46
C SER A 89 8.06 17.03 18.04
N GLN A 90 6.88 16.70 17.51
CA GLN A 90 6.68 16.22 16.14
C GLN A 90 5.60 17.05 15.42
N CYS A 91 5.81 18.38 15.38
CA CYS A 91 5.08 19.30 14.49
C CYS A 91 6.09 19.98 13.58
N CYS A 92 5.73 20.08 12.29
CA CYS A 92 6.56 20.57 11.18
C CYS A 92 7.73 19.63 10.81
N VAL A 93 7.47 18.72 9.87
CA VAL A 93 8.53 18.18 9.00
C VAL A 93 8.93 19.32 8.05
N ASP A 94 10.23 19.56 7.88
CA ASP A 94 10.73 20.60 6.98
C ASP A 94 10.35 20.26 5.53
N PRO A 95 9.73 21.17 4.75
CA PRO A 95 9.44 20.92 3.34
C PRO A 95 10.64 20.47 2.50
N LEU A 96 11.85 20.94 2.84
CA LEU A 96 13.08 20.46 2.19
C LEU A 96 13.36 18.99 2.53
N SER A 97 13.25 18.59 3.80
CA SER A 97 13.47 17.19 4.19
C SER A 97 12.38 16.25 3.69
N ALA A 98 11.15 16.74 3.51
CA ALA A 98 10.07 15.97 2.87
C ALA A 98 10.34 15.76 1.38
N MET A 99 10.85 16.77 0.66
CA MET A 99 11.24 16.65 -0.75
C MET A 99 12.47 15.74 -0.93
N GLU A 100 13.45 15.81 -0.03
CA GLU A 100 14.61 14.92 -0.03
C GLU A 100 14.19 13.45 0.23
N GLN A 101 13.28 13.21 1.17
CA GLN A 101 12.72 11.87 1.43
C GLN A 101 11.88 11.34 0.26
N GLU A 102 11.05 12.17 -0.39
CA GLU A 102 10.27 11.73 -1.57
C GLU A 102 11.20 11.42 -2.77
N ALA A 103 12.33 12.14 -2.91
CA ALA A 103 13.35 11.87 -3.93
C ALA A 103 14.14 10.56 -3.71
N GLU A 104 14.32 10.10 -2.47
CA GLU A 104 14.94 8.79 -2.17
C GLU A 104 13.99 7.60 -2.45
N ILE A 105 12.67 7.81 -2.32
CA ILE A 105 11.66 6.77 -2.45
C ILE A 105 11.31 6.48 -3.93
N VAL A 106 11.22 7.52 -4.79
CA VAL A 106 10.93 7.33 -6.22
C VAL A 106 12.12 6.66 -6.91
N GLN A 107 11.93 5.43 -7.40
CA GLN A 107 12.99 4.65 -8.04
C GLN A 107 12.90 4.72 -9.56
N GLU A 108 13.96 5.22 -10.20
CA GLU A 108 14.13 5.05 -11.64
C GLU A 108 14.28 3.56 -12.01
N LEU A 109 13.87 3.22 -13.24
CA LEU A 109 14.05 1.87 -13.77
C LEU A 109 15.43 1.74 -14.43
N GLY A 110 16.24 0.79 -13.96
CA GLY A 110 17.36 0.25 -14.70
C GLY A 110 16.93 -0.95 -15.56
N SER A 111 17.89 -1.62 -16.19
CA SER A 111 17.66 -2.86 -16.93
C SER A 111 18.48 -4.01 -16.35
N LEU A 112 17.81 -5.11 -16.02
CA LEU A 112 18.43 -6.36 -15.60
C LEU A 112 18.13 -7.44 -16.65
N HIS A 113 19.17 -7.90 -17.35
CA HIS A 113 19.04 -8.87 -18.46
C HIS A 113 17.96 -8.47 -19.50
N GLY A 114 17.81 -7.17 -19.77
CA GLY A 114 16.81 -6.61 -20.69
C GLY A 114 15.45 -6.28 -20.05
N ILE A 115 15.20 -6.68 -18.80
CA ILE A 115 13.93 -6.43 -18.09
C ILE A 115 14.02 -5.13 -17.26
N PRO A 116 13.08 -4.18 -17.41
CA PRO A 116 13.03 -2.99 -16.54
C PRO A 116 12.72 -3.35 -15.09
N LEU A 117 13.54 -2.90 -14.15
CA LEU A 117 13.36 -3.07 -12.70
C LEU A 117 13.87 -1.84 -11.95
N TYR A 118 13.36 -1.61 -10.74
CA TYR A 118 13.82 -0.53 -9.86
C TYR A 118 15.31 -0.64 -9.59
N LYS A 119 16.05 0.48 -9.62
CA LYS A 119 17.50 0.50 -9.34
C LYS A 119 17.85 -0.20 -8.02
N SER A 120 17.13 0.07 -6.94
CA SER A 120 17.35 -0.60 -5.65
C SER A 120 17.22 -2.13 -5.72
N PHE A 121 16.35 -2.68 -6.57
CA PHE A 121 16.16 -4.14 -6.75
C PHE A 121 17.32 -4.72 -7.59
N ILE A 122 17.82 -3.98 -8.58
CA ILE A 122 18.99 -4.36 -9.37
C ILE A 122 20.26 -4.38 -8.51
N GLU A 123 20.43 -3.42 -7.61
CA GLU A 123 21.50 -3.44 -6.61
C GLU A 123 21.35 -4.61 -5.61
N GLY A 124 20.12 -4.99 -5.28
CA GLY A 124 19.82 -6.17 -4.43
C GLY A 124 20.02 -7.50 -5.15
N TRP A 125 20.12 -7.48 -6.49
CA TRP A 125 20.12 -8.67 -7.34
C TRP A 125 21.13 -9.76 -6.96
N PRO A 126 22.38 -9.46 -6.54
CA PRO A 126 23.31 -10.51 -6.14
C PRO A 126 22.78 -11.41 -5.01
N ARG A 127 22.04 -10.85 -4.03
CA ARG A 127 21.39 -11.63 -2.96
C ARG A 127 20.18 -12.39 -3.47
N VAL A 128 19.34 -11.75 -4.29
CA VAL A 128 18.16 -12.40 -4.90
C VAL A 128 18.57 -13.60 -5.74
N LYS A 129 19.55 -13.44 -6.63
CA LYS A 129 20.08 -14.51 -7.49
C LYS A 129 20.69 -15.66 -6.68
N ALA A 130 21.32 -15.37 -5.55
CA ALA A 130 21.93 -16.36 -4.66
C ALA A 130 20.94 -16.98 -3.63
N PHE A 131 19.68 -16.56 -3.63
CA PHE A 131 18.67 -16.98 -2.65
C PHE A 131 18.53 -18.50 -2.56
N GLN A 132 18.50 -19.01 -1.32
CA GLN A 132 18.32 -20.43 -1.04
C GLN A 132 16.85 -20.72 -0.72
N ALA A 133 16.19 -21.40 -1.66
CA ALA A 133 14.88 -21.97 -1.46
C ALA A 133 14.96 -23.21 -0.53
N ARG A 134 13.87 -23.49 0.15
CA ARG A 134 13.65 -24.70 0.96
C ARG A 134 12.68 -25.62 0.19
N PRO A 135 12.78 -26.96 0.33
CA PRO A 135 11.91 -27.90 -0.40
C PRO A 135 10.41 -27.71 -0.15
N ASP A 136 10.05 -27.10 0.99
CA ASP A 136 8.68 -26.85 1.43
C ASP A 136 8.21 -25.40 1.22
N ASP A 137 9.02 -24.55 0.57
CA ASP A 137 8.58 -23.22 0.12
C ASP A 137 7.48 -23.37 -0.95
N VAL A 138 6.48 -22.49 -0.88
CA VAL A 138 5.52 -22.29 -1.98
C VAL A 138 5.65 -20.88 -2.53
N LEU A 139 5.98 -20.81 -3.82
CA LEU A 139 6.15 -19.56 -4.54
C LEU A 139 4.81 -19.11 -5.15
N ILE A 140 4.41 -17.89 -4.84
CA ILE A 140 3.29 -17.16 -5.42
C ILE A 140 3.88 -16.20 -6.45
N SER A 141 3.82 -16.59 -7.73
CA SER A 141 4.35 -15.80 -8.84
C SER A 141 3.22 -15.16 -9.64
N THR A 142 3.39 -13.89 -10.03
CA THR A 142 2.37 -13.14 -10.78
C THR A 142 3.04 -12.01 -11.54
N TYR A 143 2.57 -11.67 -12.75
CA TYR A 143 2.83 -10.32 -13.25
C TYR A 143 2.13 -9.30 -12.32
N PRO A 144 2.70 -8.12 -12.03
CA PRO A 144 2.10 -7.12 -11.17
C PRO A 144 0.61 -6.88 -11.41
N LYS A 145 -0.16 -6.74 -10.32
CA LYS A 145 -1.61 -6.48 -10.31
C LYS A 145 -2.51 -7.59 -10.88
N SER A 146 -1.97 -8.78 -11.12
CA SER A 146 -2.75 -9.97 -11.53
C SER A 146 -3.50 -10.67 -10.39
N GLY A 147 -3.69 -10.01 -9.23
CA GLY A 147 -4.42 -10.55 -8.07
C GLY A 147 -3.56 -11.09 -6.93
N THR A 148 -2.24 -10.90 -6.96
CA THR A 148 -1.24 -11.46 -6.02
C THR A 148 -1.68 -11.48 -4.56
N THR A 149 -2.11 -10.34 -4.01
CA THR A 149 -2.55 -10.21 -2.61
C THR A 149 -3.76 -11.09 -2.28
N TRP A 150 -4.68 -11.30 -3.22
CA TRP A 150 -5.84 -12.16 -3.04
C TRP A 150 -5.41 -13.62 -2.91
N LEU A 151 -4.54 -14.10 -3.80
CA LEU A 151 -3.96 -15.43 -3.71
C LEU A 151 -3.07 -15.59 -2.48
N SER A 152 -2.29 -14.58 -2.09
CA SER A 152 -1.48 -14.61 -0.86
C SER A 152 -2.35 -14.74 0.40
N GLU A 153 -3.49 -14.05 0.48
CA GLU A 153 -4.42 -14.20 1.62
C GLU A 153 -5.12 -15.58 1.63
N ILE A 154 -5.55 -16.08 0.47
CA ILE A 154 -6.07 -17.45 0.32
C ILE A 154 -5.04 -18.47 0.81
N MET A 155 -3.79 -18.32 0.38
CA MET A 155 -2.69 -19.20 0.76
C MET A 155 -2.38 -19.14 2.26
N ASP A 156 -2.31 -17.96 2.86
CA ASP A 156 -2.07 -17.82 4.30
C ASP A 156 -3.23 -18.42 5.12
N MET A 157 -4.49 -18.24 4.69
CA MET A 157 -5.63 -18.89 5.34
C MET A 157 -5.64 -20.42 5.16
N ILE A 158 -5.24 -20.95 4.01
CA ILE A 158 -5.08 -22.42 3.80
C ILE A 158 -3.97 -22.99 4.69
N TYR A 159 -2.91 -22.22 4.97
CA TYR A 159 -1.81 -22.65 5.83
C TYR A 159 -2.12 -22.54 7.33
N HIS A 160 -3.17 -21.82 7.70
CA HIS A 160 -3.64 -21.66 9.07
C HIS A 160 -5.05 -22.24 9.30
N ASP A 161 -5.51 -23.18 8.46
CA ASP A 161 -6.80 -23.88 8.59
C ASP A 161 -8.02 -22.95 8.72
N GLY A 162 -7.97 -21.80 8.04
CA GLY A 162 -8.99 -20.75 8.10
C GLY A 162 -9.03 -19.97 9.43
N ASP A 163 -7.96 -20.00 10.22
CA ASP A 163 -7.81 -19.17 11.42
C ASP A 163 -7.54 -17.70 11.04
N VAL A 164 -8.59 -16.88 11.17
CA VAL A 164 -8.59 -15.45 10.79
C VAL A 164 -7.64 -14.64 11.66
N GLU A 165 -7.50 -14.97 12.95
CA GLU A 165 -6.65 -14.20 13.87
C GLU A 165 -5.17 -14.50 13.61
N LYS A 166 -4.81 -15.75 13.29
CA LYS A 166 -3.47 -16.04 12.75
C LYS A 166 -3.19 -15.32 11.44
N CYS A 167 -4.17 -15.15 10.56
CA CYS A 167 -4.03 -14.38 9.32
C CYS A 167 -4.00 -12.85 9.54
N ARG A 168 -4.30 -12.39 10.77
CA ARG A 168 -4.18 -10.98 11.19
C ARG A 168 -2.94 -10.69 12.04
N ARG A 169 -2.07 -11.68 12.26
CA ARG A 169 -0.83 -11.57 13.07
C ARG A 169 0.08 -10.41 12.64
N ASP A 170 0.08 -10.07 11.36
CA ASP A 170 0.85 -8.99 10.75
C ASP A 170 0.26 -8.64 9.37
N ALA A 171 0.74 -7.59 8.72
CA ALA A 171 0.37 -7.21 7.37
C ALA A 171 0.83 -8.25 6.32
N ILE A 172 0.06 -8.38 5.23
CA ILE A 172 0.25 -9.39 4.18
C ILE A 172 1.64 -9.38 3.55
N TYR A 173 2.28 -8.21 3.48
CA TYR A 173 3.63 -8.07 2.92
C TYR A 173 4.74 -8.56 3.86
N ASN A 174 4.47 -8.69 5.17
CA ASN A 174 5.35 -9.35 6.14
C ASN A 174 5.00 -10.85 6.25
N ARG A 175 3.70 -11.22 6.20
CA ARG A 175 3.24 -12.62 6.25
C ARG A 175 3.64 -13.44 5.02
N VAL A 176 3.68 -12.79 3.85
CA VAL A 176 4.10 -13.38 2.58
C VAL A 176 5.17 -12.47 1.95
N PRO A 177 6.43 -12.58 2.41
CA PRO A 177 7.50 -11.68 2.01
C PRO A 177 7.72 -11.62 0.51
N PHE A 178 8.04 -10.41 0.03
CA PHE A 178 8.25 -10.13 -1.38
C PHE A 178 9.73 -10.30 -1.75
N LEU A 179 10.09 -11.45 -2.33
CA LEU A 179 11.45 -11.95 -2.55
C LEU A 179 12.46 -10.90 -3.01
N GLU A 180 12.18 -10.20 -4.11
CA GLU A 180 13.09 -9.22 -4.72
C GLU A 180 12.99 -7.80 -4.15
N LEU A 181 12.15 -7.56 -3.13
CA LEU A 181 11.97 -6.24 -2.53
C LEU A 181 13.24 -5.76 -1.83
N LYS A 182 13.76 -4.62 -2.30
CA LYS A 182 14.75 -3.81 -1.59
C LYS A 182 14.35 -2.34 -1.65
N ALA A 183 14.15 -1.73 -0.49
CA ALA A 183 13.90 -0.30 -0.31
C ALA A 183 14.87 0.25 0.74
N PRO A 184 15.33 1.51 0.65
CA PRO A 184 16.13 2.13 1.70
C PRO A 184 15.40 2.13 3.06
N GLY A 185 16.13 1.91 4.15
CA GLY A 185 15.58 1.94 5.52
C GLY A 185 14.73 0.72 5.94
N GLU A 186 14.26 -0.09 5.00
CA GLU A 186 13.38 -1.23 5.26
C GLU A 186 14.11 -2.58 5.20
N MET A 187 13.62 -3.59 5.94
CA MET A 187 14.15 -4.95 5.85
C MET A 187 13.84 -5.54 4.47
N SER A 188 14.87 -6.03 3.76
CA SER A 188 14.68 -6.60 2.42
C SER A 188 13.88 -7.90 2.45
N GLY A 189 13.23 -8.23 1.32
CA GLY A 189 12.48 -9.48 1.19
C GLY A 189 13.32 -10.73 1.44
N ILE A 190 14.62 -10.66 1.12
CA ILE A 190 15.58 -11.73 1.40
C ILE A 190 15.78 -11.93 2.91
N GLU A 191 15.97 -10.86 3.68
CA GLU A 191 16.16 -10.92 5.14
C GLU A 191 14.89 -11.37 5.87
N GLN A 192 13.73 -10.93 5.39
CA GLN A 192 12.43 -11.42 5.86
C GLN A 192 12.32 -12.94 5.61
N LEU A 193 12.65 -13.42 4.42
CA LEU A 193 12.59 -14.86 4.09
C LEU A 193 13.63 -15.69 4.83
N GLU A 194 14.83 -15.18 5.06
CA GLU A 194 15.89 -15.83 5.84
C GLU A 194 15.43 -16.06 7.29
N SER A 195 14.78 -15.07 7.90
CA SER A 195 14.23 -15.13 9.27
C SER A 195 12.88 -15.84 9.39
N THR A 196 12.09 -15.95 8.31
CA THR A 196 10.78 -16.64 8.34
C THR A 196 10.94 -18.16 8.51
N PRO A 197 10.29 -18.79 9.52
CA PRO A 197 10.26 -20.25 9.67
C PRO A 197 9.60 -20.97 8.48
N SER A 198 9.93 -22.25 8.30
CA SER A 198 9.25 -23.10 7.30
C SER A 198 7.89 -23.59 7.81
N PRO A 199 6.89 -23.83 6.94
CA PRO A 199 6.93 -23.62 5.48
C PRO A 199 6.71 -22.14 5.10
N ARG A 200 7.48 -21.62 4.12
CA ARG A 200 7.37 -20.22 3.70
C ARG A 200 6.41 -20.05 2.52
N LEU A 201 5.54 -19.05 2.59
CA LEU A 201 4.86 -18.48 1.43
C LEU A 201 5.72 -17.34 0.88
N VAL A 202 6.14 -17.44 -0.39
CA VAL A 202 7.07 -16.48 -1.00
C VAL A 202 6.38 -15.75 -2.14
N LYS A 203 6.34 -14.42 -2.14
CA LYS A 203 5.82 -13.63 -3.25
C LYS A 203 6.94 -13.26 -4.22
N THR A 204 6.70 -13.32 -5.53
CA THR A 204 7.56 -12.68 -6.55
C THR A 204 6.77 -12.13 -7.74
N HIS A 205 7.38 -11.17 -8.43
CA HIS A 205 6.97 -10.65 -9.73
C HIS A 205 8.02 -10.92 -10.83
N LEU A 206 9.06 -11.70 -10.54
CA LEU A 206 10.11 -12.00 -11.51
C LEU A 206 9.58 -12.85 -12.70
N PRO A 207 9.94 -12.50 -13.95
CA PRO A 207 9.72 -13.36 -15.10
C PRO A 207 10.57 -14.64 -14.97
N VAL A 208 10.15 -15.72 -15.62
CA VAL A 208 10.69 -17.07 -15.40
C VAL A 208 12.22 -17.18 -15.52
N GLN A 209 12.84 -16.43 -16.43
CA GLN A 209 14.29 -16.40 -16.66
C GLN A 209 15.08 -15.68 -15.56
N LEU A 210 14.40 -14.96 -14.66
CA LEU A 210 14.98 -14.29 -13.50
C LEU A 210 14.66 -15.00 -12.18
N LEU A 211 13.91 -16.12 -12.17
CA LEU A 211 13.68 -16.82 -10.90
C LEU A 211 14.99 -17.47 -10.39
N PRO A 212 15.36 -17.31 -9.10
CA PRO A 212 16.55 -17.94 -8.53
C PRO A 212 16.55 -19.45 -8.71
N THR A 213 17.68 -20.02 -9.15
CA THR A 213 17.75 -21.42 -9.60
C THR A 213 17.42 -22.43 -8.51
N SER A 214 17.66 -22.06 -7.25
CA SER A 214 17.32 -22.86 -6.07
C SER A 214 15.86 -23.33 -6.06
N PHE A 215 14.89 -22.51 -6.50
CA PHE A 215 13.48 -22.95 -6.61
C PHE A 215 13.30 -24.12 -7.60
N TRP A 216 14.07 -24.14 -8.69
CA TRP A 216 14.04 -25.22 -9.69
C TRP A 216 14.79 -26.47 -9.22
N GLU A 217 15.85 -26.29 -8.43
CA GLU A 217 16.70 -27.35 -7.88
C GLU A 217 16.05 -28.07 -6.69
N LYS A 218 15.32 -27.34 -5.84
CA LYS A 218 14.53 -27.87 -4.72
C LYS A 218 13.15 -28.40 -5.14
N ASP A 219 12.78 -28.20 -6.41
CA ASP A 219 11.50 -28.61 -6.99
C ASP A 219 10.27 -28.09 -6.20
N CYS A 220 10.37 -26.84 -5.75
CA CYS A 220 9.35 -26.14 -4.98
C CYS A 220 8.02 -26.06 -5.74
N LYS A 221 6.90 -26.06 -5.01
CA LYS A 221 5.59 -25.81 -5.61
C LYS A 221 5.46 -24.33 -5.98
N ILE A 222 5.00 -24.05 -7.19
CA ILE A 222 4.72 -22.69 -7.65
C ILE A 222 3.24 -22.57 -8.01
N ILE A 223 2.60 -21.50 -7.56
CA ILE A 223 1.30 -21.08 -8.05
C ILE A 223 1.51 -19.79 -8.83
N TYR A 224 1.29 -19.85 -10.14
CA TYR A 224 1.27 -18.70 -11.01
C TYR A 224 -0.17 -18.21 -11.18
N MET A 225 -0.44 -16.92 -11.03
CA MET A 225 -1.74 -16.35 -11.40
C MET A 225 -1.60 -15.25 -12.45
N ALA A 226 -2.28 -15.47 -13.57
CA ALA A 226 -2.41 -14.54 -14.66
C ALA A 226 -3.72 -13.75 -14.56
N ARG A 227 -3.79 -12.63 -15.29
CA ARG A 227 -4.99 -11.80 -15.43
C ARG A 227 -5.00 -11.17 -16.81
N ASN A 228 -6.19 -10.90 -17.36
CA ASN A 228 -6.32 -10.23 -18.65
C ASN A 228 -5.52 -8.91 -18.71
N PRO A 229 -4.85 -8.62 -19.83
CA PRO A 229 -3.84 -7.57 -19.88
C PRO A 229 -4.42 -6.16 -19.83
N LYS A 230 -5.67 -5.98 -20.30
CA LYS A 230 -6.33 -4.66 -20.32
C LYS A 230 -6.65 -4.19 -18.91
N ASP A 231 -7.22 -5.06 -18.08
CA ASP A 231 -7.42 -4.75 -16.66
C ASP A 231 -6.12 -4.61 -15.88
N VAL A 232 -5.09 -5.42 -16.21
CA VAL A 232 -3.76 -5.29 -15.61
C VAL A 232 -3.22 -3.89 -15.90
N ALA A 233 -3.23 -3.42 -17.15
CA ALA A 233 -2.78 -2.07 -17.52
C ALA A 233 -3.50 -0.98 -16.71
N ILE A 234 -4.83 -1.03 -16.58
CA ILE A 234 -5.59 -0.10 -15.74
C ILE A 234 -5.19 -0.20 -14.27
N SER A 235 -5.16 -1.41 -13.71
CA SER A 235 -4.83 -1.59 -12.31
C SER A 235 -3.38 -1.21 -12.00
N TYR A 236 -2.49 -1.25 -12.98
CA TYR A 236 -1.09 -0.89 -12.84
C TYR A 236 -0.87 0.62 -12.97
N TYR A 237 -1.63 1.30 -13.83
CA TYR A 237 -1.68 2.77 -13.89
C TYR A 237 -2.06 3.38 -12.52
N TYR A 238 -3.19 2.93 -11.95
CA TYR A 238 -3.63 3.41 -10.64
C TYR A 238 -2.65 3.05 -9.51
N PHE A 239 -1.87 1.97 -9.66
CA PHE A 239 -0.84 1.60 -8.69
C PHE A 239 0.40 2.49 -8.79
N HIS A 240 0.87 2.82 -10.00
CA HIS A 240 1.97 3.79 -10.18
C HIS A 240 1.63 5.16 -9.57
N ARG A 241 0.36 5.61 -9.67
CA ARG A 241 -0.08 6.89 -9.08
C ARG A 241 -0.08 6.92 -7.54
N MET A 242 -0.22 5.78 -6.87
CA MET A 242 -0.36 5.72 -5.40
C MET A 242 0.86 5.16 -4.69
N ALA A 243 1.57 4.18 -5.26
CA ALA A 243 2.76 3.60 -4.67
C ALA A 243 4.01 4.37 -5.13
N LYS A 244 4.60 5.14 -4.21
CA LYS A 244 5.60 6.18 -4.46
C LYS A 244 6.96 5.66 -4.96
N ILE A 245 7.20 4.35 -4.92
CA ILE A 245 8.37 3.72 -5.55
C ILE A 245 8.41 3.90 -7.08
N HIS A 246 7.25 4.11 -7.72
CA HIS A 246 7.19 4.30 -9.17
C HIS A 246 7.41 5.77 -9.56
N GLN A 247 8.02 5.99 -10.71
CA GLN A 247 7.95 7.28 -11.40
C GLN A 247 6.49 7.62 -11.80
N ASP A 248 6.20 8.91 -12.00
CA ASP A 248 4.89 9.35 -12.48
C ASP A 248 4.52 8.63 -13.79
N PRO A 249 3.39 7.89 -13.84
CA PRO A 249 2.96 7.18 -15.05
C PRO A 249 2.47 8.11 -16.16
N GLY A 250 2.33 9.42 -15.90
CA GLY A 250 1.80 10.40 -16.83
C GLY A 250 0.32 10.21 -17.11
N THR A 251 -0.11 10.47 -18.35
CA THR A 251 -1.49 10.20 -18.76
C THR A 251 -1.73 8.69 -18.93
N LYS A 252 -3.00 8.27 -18.80
CA LYS A 252 -3.40 6.88 -19.08
C LYS A 252 -3.03 6.41 -20.48
N ALA A 253 -2.98 7.32 -21.46
CA ALA A 253 -2.62 6.98 -22.84
C ALA A 253 -1.13 6.67 -22.96
N GLU A 254 -0.26 7.52 -22.41
CA GLU A 254 1.20 7.29 -22.39
C GLU A 254 1.55 6.02 -21.61
N PHE A 255 0.91 5.80 -20.45
CA PHE A 255 1.09 4.59 -19.68
C PHE A 255 0.68 3.33 -20.45
N LEU A 256 -0.42 3.37 -21.20
CA LEU A 256 -0.89 2.23 -22.01
C LEU A 256 0.13 1.87 -23.10
N GLU A 257 0.71 2.87 -23.77
CA GLU A 257 1.78 2.66 -24.76
C GLU A 257 3.05 2.08 -24.12
N ASN A 258 3.45 2.61 -22.95
CA ASN A 258 4.59 2.06 -22.20
C ASN A 258 4.35 0.61 -21.75
N PHE A 259 3.13 0.28 -21.29
CA PHE A 259 2.73 -1.08 -20.96
C PHE A 259 2.76 -2.01 -22.19
N MET A 260 2.19 -1.59 -23.32
CA MET A 260 2.22 -2.33 -24.59
C MET A 260 3.64 -2.57 -25.09
N ALA A 261 4.55 -1.63 -24.86
CA ALA A 261 5.97 -1.72 -25.22
C ALA A 261 6.84 -2.46 -24.18
N GLY A 262 6.27 -2.93 -23.07
CA GLY A 262 7.02 -3.58 -21.98
C GLY A 262 7.99 -2.64 -21.24
N LYS A 263 7.77 -1.32 -21.28
CA LYS A 263 8.59 -0.27 -20.64
C LYS A 263 8.09 0.08 -19.24
N VAL A 264 7.63 -0.92 -18.50
CA VAL A 264 7.12 -0.82 -17.12
C VAL A 264 7.88 -1.82 -16.25
N PRO A 265 7.87 -1.72 -14.91
CA PRO A 265 8.60 -2.65 -14.07
C PRO A 265 8.16 -4.11 -14.34
N TYR A 266 9.10 -5.05 -14.32
CA TYR A 266 8.94 -6.46 -14.71
C TYR A 266 8.69 -6.70 -16.21
N GLY A 267 8.67 -5.62 -17.00
CA GLY A 267 8.74 -5.67 -18.46
C GLY A 267 7.44 -6.04 -19.16
N SER A 268 7.58 -6.77 -20.26
CA SER A 268 6.50 -7.23 -21.13
C SER A 268 5.58 -8.21 -20.41
N TRP A 269 4.33 -7.82 -20.19
CA TRP A 269 3.28 -8.72 -19.68
C TRP A 269 3.16 -9.98 -20.55
N TYR A 270 3.27 -9.84 -21.88
CA TYR A 270 3.11 -10.91 -22.86
C TYR A 270 4.16 -12.01 -22.66
N ASP A 271 5.44 -11.61 -22.61
CA ASP A 271 6.55 -12.55 -22.42
C ASP A 271 6.53 -13.15 -21.01
N HIS A 272 6.07 -12.38 -20.01
CA HIS A 272 5.93 -12.84 -18.64
C HIS A 272 4.87 -13.96 -18.53
N VAL A 273 3.63 -13.73 -19.01
CA VAL A 273 2.56 -14.74 -18.90
C VAL A 273 2.85 -15.98 -19.76
N ARG A 274 3.48 -15.80 -20.93
CA ARG A 274 3.88 -16.89 -21.83
C ARG A 274 5.03 -17.71 -21.26
N GLY A 275 6.11 -17.09 -20.80
CA GLY A 275 7.26 -17.80 -20.25
C GLY A 275 6.88 -18.67 -19.04
N TRP A 276 6.00 -18.16 -18.16
CA TRP A 276 5.46 -18.95 -17.05
C TRP A 276 4.49 -20.05 -17.51
N TRP A 277 3.72 -19.84 -18.59
CA TRP A 277 2.82 -20.86 -19.16
C TRP A 277 3.57 -21.99 -19.84
N GLU A 278 4.62 -21.68 -20.62
CA GLU A 278 5.51 -22.65 -21.24
C GLU A 278 6.26 -23.46 -20.16
N LYS A 279 6.68 -22.80 -19.06
CA LYS A 279 7.41 -23.48 -17.97
C LYS A 279 6.56 -24.47 -17.18
N LYS A 280 5.23 -24.31 -17.12
CA LYS A 280 4.33 -25.24 -16.41
C LYS A 280 4.40 -26.67 -16.95
N GLN A 281 4.81 -26.84 -18.21
CA GLN A 281 4.96 -28.14 -18.86
C GLN A 281 6.20 -28.92 -18.35
N GLN A 282 7.09 -28.27 -17.60
CA GLN A 282 8.39 -28.81 -17.17
C GLN A 282 8.56 -28.87 -15.63
N LYS A 283 7.69 -28.20 -14.88
CA LYS A 283 7.85 -27.94 -13.44
C LYS A 283 6.50 -27.95 -12.72
N LYS A 284 6.52 -28.13 -11.39
CA LYS A 284 5.34 -28.09 -10.52
C LYS A 284 4.75 -26.68 -10.44
N ILE A 285 3.99 -26.28 -11.45
CA ILE A 285 3.35 -24.96 -11.54
C ILE A 285 1.83 -25.14 -11.73
N LEU A 286 1.06 -24.74 -10.73
CA LEU A 286 -0.38 -24.51 -10.89
C LEU A 286 -0.57 -23.14 -11.54
N TYR A 287 -1.19 -23.10 -12.73
CA TYR A 287 -1.45 -21.86 -13.46
C TYR A 287 -2.93 -21.50 -13.33
N LEU A 288 -3.21 -20.38 -12.65
CA LEU A 288 -4.55 -19.87 -12.37
C LEU A 288 -4.83 -18.60 -13.18
N PHE A 289 -6.12 -18.29 -13.34
CA PHE A 289 -6.58 -17.04 -13.92
C PHE A 289 -7.40 -16.25 -12.90
N TYR A 290 -7.15 -14.95 -12.79
CA TYR A 290 -7.93 -14.04 -11.96
C TYR A 290 -9.41 -14.05 -12.35
N GLU A 291 -9.70 -14.25 -13.63
CA GLU A 291 -11.05 -14.33 -14.17
C GLU A 291 -11.80 -15.59 -13.71
N ASP A 292 -11.14 -16.75 -13.69
CA ASP A 292 -11.73 -17.99 -13.17
C ASP A 292 -11.92 -17.90 -11.64
N MET A 293 -10.94 -17.33 -10.93
CA MET A 293 -11.06 -16.97 -9.51
C MET A 293 -12.26 -16.03 -9.25
N LYS A 294 -12.57 -15.11 -10.15
CA LYS A 294 -13.74 -14.22 -10.05
C LYS A 294 -15.07 -14.93 -10.33
N LYS A 295 -15.06 -15.96 -11.17
CA LYS A 295 -16.23 -16.70 -11.65
C LYS A 295 -16.66 -17.81 -10.70
N ASP A 296 -15.72 -18.65 -10.28
CA ASP A 296 -15.93 -19.70 -9.27
C ASP A 296 -14.69 -19.80 -8.34
N PRO A 297 -14.60 -18.94 -7.31
CA PRO A 297 -13.48 -18.99 -6.37
C PRO A 297 -13.44 -20.30 -5.58
N ARG A 298 -14.55 -21.05 -5.46
CA ARG A 298 -14.55 -22.35 -4.76
C ARG A 298 -13.80 -23.39 -5.58
N GLN A 299 -14.09 -23.47 -6.88
CA GLN A 299 -13.40 -24.39 -7.78
C GLN A 299 -11.89 -24.09 -7.81
N GLU A 300 -11.49 -22.82 -7.87
CA GLU A 300 -10.06 -22.47 -7.87
C GLU A 300 -9.38 -22.74 -6.52
N VAL A 301 -10.03 -22.50 -5.38
CA VAL A 301 -9.51 -22.89 -4.06
C VAL A 301 -9.37 -24.42 -3.94
N GLN A 302 -10.29 -25.20 -4.51
CA GLN A 302 -10.17 -26.66 -4.55
C GLN A 302 -8.97 -27.12 -5.40
N LYS A 303 -8.72 -26.50 -6.57
CA LYS A 303 -7.51 -26.75 -7.37
C LYS A 303 -6.23 -26.44 -6.60
N ILE A 304 -6.20 -25.33 -5.84
CA ILE A 304 -5.07 -24.97 -4.96
C ILE A 304 -4.85 -26.05 -3.90
N LEU A 305 -5.90 -26.48 -3.18
CA LEU A 305 -5.80 -27.52 -2.15
C LEU A 305 -5.28 -28.85 -2.71
N GLN A 306 -5.81 -29.29 -3.85
CA GLN A 306 -5.35 -30.50 -4.55
C GLN A 306 -3.86 -30.39 -4.94
N PHE A 307 -3.45 -29.27 -5.53
CA PHE A 307 -2.05 -29.04 -5.91
C PHE A 307 -1.10 -28.99 -4.70
N LEU A 308 -1.55 -28.40 -3.59
CA LEU A 308 -0.81 -28.39 -2.33
C LEU A 308 -0.78 -29.76 -1.64
N GLY A 309 -1.72 -30.66 -1.94
CA GLY A 309 -1.88 -31.91 -1.22
C GLY A 309 -2.40 -31.68 0.20
N LYS A 310 -3.28 -30.68 0.37
CA LYS A 310 -3.89 -30.30 1.64
C LYS A 310 -5.38 -30.64 1.63
N GLU A 311 -5.83 -31.29 2.68
CA GLU A 311 -7.25 -31.47 2.99
C GLU A 311 -7.62 -30.50 4.12
N LEU A 312 -8.83 -29.93 4.06
CA LEU A 312 -9.36 -29.05 5.09
C LEU A 312 -10.70 -29.61 5.57
N ALA A 313 -11.01 -29.42 6.86
CA ALA A 313 -12.30 -29.82 7.41
C ALA A 313 -13.47 -29.06 6.76
N GLU A 314 -14.67 -29.63 6.87
CA GLU A 314 -15.91 -29.07 6.36
C GLU A 314 -16.13 -27.62 6.83
N GLY A 315 -16.65 -26.76 5.95
CA GLY A 315 -16.87 -25.34 6.23
C GLY A 315 -15.62 -24.44 6.26
N ILE A 316 -14.39 -24.99 6.34
CA ILE A 316 -13.17 -24.15 6.31
C ILE A 316 -13.03 -23.44 4.95
N VAL A 317 -13.34 -24.13 3.84
CA VAL A 317 -13.34 -23.52 2.50
C VAL A 317 -14.32 -22.34 2.43
N ASP A 318 -15.51 -22.46 3.03
CA ASP A 318 -16.50 -21.36 3.05
C ASP A 318 -15.98 -20.15 3.83
N ARG A 319 -15.31 -20.40 4.96
CA ARG A 319 -14.65 -19.37 5.76
C ARG A 319 -13.53 -18.66 4.97
N ILE A 320 -12.69 -19.41 4.26
CA ILE A 320 -11.65 -18.85 3.38
C ILE A 320 -12.29 -17.96 2.31
N LEU A 321 -13.31 -18.47 1.60
CA LEU A 321 -14.01 -17.72 0.55
C LEU A 321 -14.68 -16.43 1.07
N HIS A 322 -15.22 -16.44 2.28
CA HIS A 322 -15.80 -15.27 2.91
C HIS A 322 -14.74 -14.19 3.23
N HIS A 323 -13.70 -14.52 4.00
CA HIS A 323 -12.72 -13.55 4.46
C HIS A 323 -11.75 -13.09 3.36
N THR A 324 -11.51 -13.92 2.35
CA THR A 324 -10.76 -13.53 1.15
C THR A 324 -11.63 -12.89 0.07
N SER A 325 -12.92 -12.68 0.31
CA SER A 325 -13.75 -11.88 -0.59
C SER A 325 -13.24 -10.43 -0.65
N PHE A 326 -13.36 -9.78 -1.80
CA PHE A 326 -12.86 -8.41 -1.98
C PHE A 326 -13.43 -7.41 -0.96
N GLN A 327 -14.68 -7.58 -0.53
CA GLN A 327 -15.31 -6.69 0.44
C GLN A 327 -14.77 -6.87 1.86
N GLU A 328 -14.42 -8.10 2.26
CA GLU A 328 -13.80 -8.34 3.58
C GLU A 328 -12.32 -7.97 3.57
N MET A 329 -11.57 -8.36 2.53
CA MET A 329 -10.17 -7.94 2.38
C MET A 329 -10.01 -6.41 2.38
N LYS A 330 -10.93 -5.66 1.77
CA LYS A 330 -10.89 -4.19 1.75
C LYS A 330 -11.00 -3.56 3.14
N LYS A 331 -11.71 -4.21 4.07
CA LYS A 331 -11.84 -3.78 5.48
C LYS A 331 -10.71 -4.30 6.36
N ASN A 332 -9.89 -5.24 5.87
CA ASN A 332 -8.85 -5.90 6.66
C ASN A 332 -7.52 -5.12 6.58
N PRO A 333 -7.08 -4.39 7.64
CA PRO A 333 -5.79 -3.68 7.62
C PRO A 333 -4.61 -4.62 7.39
N ALA A 334 -4.72 -5.89 7.83
CA ALA A 334 -3.70 -6.90 7.59
C ALA A 334 -3.58 -7.33 6.12
N ALA A 335 -4.47 -6.92 5.21
CA ALA A 335 -4.47 -7.32 3.80
C ALA A 335 -4.66 -6.17 2.79
N ASN A 336 -5.15 -5.00 3.22
CA ASN A 336 -5.51 -3.90 2.32
C ASN A 336 -4.38 -2.90 2.03
N TYR A 337 -3.21 -3.05 2.69
CA TYR A 337 -2.03 -2.15 2.64
C TYR A 337 -2.16 -0.79 3.37
N GLU A 338 -3.25 -0.51 4.09
CA GLU A 338 -3.41 0.77 4.84
C GLU A 338 -2.45 0.92 6.03
N THR A 339 -1.73 -0.14 6.40
CA THR A 339 -0.61 -0.10 7.36
C THR A 339 0.69 0.46 6.77
N MET A 340 0.78 0.63 5.44
CA MET A 340 1.92 1.31 4.82
C MET A 340 1.85 2.82 5.08
N LEU A 341 3.01 3.43 5.31
CA LEU A 341 3.10 4.88 5.47
C LEU A 341 2.66 5.59 4.16
N PRO A 342 1.95 6.74 4.25
CA PRO A 342 1.51 7.49 3.05
C PRO A 342 2.65 7.89 2.10
N ILE A 343 3.86 8.06 2.63
CA ILE A 343 5.07 8.35 1.84
C ILE A 343 5.52 7.17 0.96
N LEU A 344 5.06 5.95 1.25
CA LEU A 344 5.29 4.74 0.44
C LEU A 344 4.05 4.41 -0.42
N MET A 345 2.85 4.52 0.15
CA MET A 345 1.58 4.28 -0.54
C MET A 345 0.51 5.30 -0.13
N ASP A 346 0.19 6.22 -1.03
CA ASP A 346 -0.86 7.23 -0.82
C ASP A 346 -2.24 6.70 -1.25
N HIS A 347 -2.95 6.10 -0.30
CA HIS A 347 -4.29 5.55 -0.52
C HIS A 347 -5.35 6.62 -0.85
N SER A 348 -5.08 7.91 -0.65
CA SER A 348 -6.00 8.99 -1.03
C SER A 348 -6.02 9.23 -2.55
N ILE A 349 -4.91 8.98 -3.24
CA ILE A 349 -4.81 9.06 -4.71
C ILE A 349 -5.52 7.87 -5.38
N SER A 350 -5.32 6.68 -4.82
CA SER A 350 -6.07 5.47 -5.16
C SER A 350 -5.86 4.42 -4.06
N PRO A 351 -6.91 3.81 -3.49
CA PRO A 351 -6.74 2.70 -2.57
C PRO A 351 -6.15 1.48 -3.29
N PHE A 352 -5.30 0.71 -2.60
CA PHE A 352 -4.68 -0.50 -3.16
C PHE A 352 -5.74 -1.53 -3.60
N LEU A 353 -6.72 -1.80 -2.73
CA LEU A 353 -7.92 -2.59 -3.06
C LEU A 353 -8.98 -1.70 -3.73
N ARG A 354 -8.73 -1.38 -5.01
CA ARG A 354 -9.48 -0.41 -5.82
C ARG A 354 -10.93 -0.82 -6.12
N LYS A 355 -11.14 -1.82 -6.99
CA LYS A 355 -12.47 -2.29 -7.45
C LYS A 355 -12.74 -3.80 -7.36
N GLY A 356 -11.74 -4.67 -7.57
CA GLY A 356 -11.91 -6.13 -7.41
C GLY A 356 -12.83 -6.82 -8.42
N VAL A 357 -12.97 -6.27 -9.62
CA VAL A 357 -13.81 -6.79 -10.73
C VAL A 357 -12.96 -7.14 -11.95
N SER A 358 -13.48 -7.98 -12.84
CA SER A 358 -12.98 -8.13 -14.22
C SER A 358 -13.73 -7.17 -15.16
N GLY A 359 -13.10 -6.76 -16.27
CA GLY A 359 -13.73 -5.93 -17.31
C GLY A 359 -13.73 -4.42 -17.05
N ASP A 360 -13.01 -3.93 -16.03
CA ASP A 360 -12.97 -2.48 -15.72
C ASP A 360 -12.26 -1.67 -16.81
N TRP A 361 -11.45 -2.30 -17.65
CA TRP A 361 -10.86 -1.68 -18.83
C TRP A 361 -11.89 -0.99 -19.75
N LYS A 362 -13.14 -1.48 -19.81
CA LYS A 362 -14.23 -0.86 -20.58
C LYS A 362 -14.58 0.55 -20.10
N ASN A 363 -14.31 0.87 -18.83
CA ASN A 363 -14.51 2.20 -18.23
C ASN A 363 -13.33 3.17 -18.48
N HIS A 364 -12.30 2.74 -19.21
CA HIS A 364 -11.03 3.45 -19.27
C HIS A 364 -10.39 3.50 -20.67
N PHE A 365 -10.57 2.47 -21.49
CA PHE A 365 -10.11 2.45 -22.88
C PHE A 365 -11.12 3.18 -23.77
N THR A 366 -10.62 4.06 -24.65
CA THR A 366 -11.40 4.50 -25.82
C THR A 366 -11.51 3.35 -26.84
N VAL A 367 -12.48 3.41 -27.75
CA VAL A 367 -12.63 2.40 -28.83
C VAL A 367 -11.34 2.24 -29.63
N ALA A 368 -10.73 3.37 -30.05
CA ALA A 368 -9.47 3.35 -30.80
C ALA A 368 -8.28 2.77 -30.00
N GLN A 369 -8.19 3.04 -28.70
CA GLN A 369 -7.19 2.40 -27.83
C GLN A 369 -7.44 0.90 -27.71
N ASN A 370 -8.70 0.47 -27.61
CA ASN A 370 -9.06 -0.94 -27.55
C ASN A 370 -8.68 -1.69 -28.83
N GLU A 371 -9.04 -1.16 -30.00
CA GLU A 371 -8.74 -1.76 -31.31
C GLU A 371 -7.23 -1.88 -31.54
N ARG A 372 -6.47 -0.81 -31.24
CA ARG A 372 -5.00 -0.79 -31.29
C ARG A 372 -4.40 -1.84 -30.34
N PHE A 373 -4.93 -1.93 -29.12
CA PHE A 373 -4.47 -2.91 -28.13
C PHE A 373 -4.75 -4.35 -28.60
N ASP A 374 -5.94 -4.62 -29.13
CA ASP A 374 -6.33 -5.95 -29.59
C ASP A 374 -5.48 -6.43 -30.78
N GLN A 375 -5.17 -5.55 -31.74
CA GLN A 375 -4.24 -5.87 -32.84
C GLN A 375 -2.83 -6.21 -32.33
N HIS A 376 -2.32 -5.45 -31.36
CA HIS A 376 -0.99 -5.69 -30.76
C HIS A 376 -0.96 -6.96 -29.91
N TYR A 377 -2.02 -7.20 -29.13
CA TYR A 377 -2.21 -8.41 -28.34
C TYR A 377 -2.25 -9.67 -29.24
N GLN A 378 -3.05 -9.65 -30.30
CA GLN A 378 -3.12 -10.75 -31.28
C GLN A 378 -1.75 -11.05 -31.88
N LYS A 379 -0.95 -10.02 -32.20
CA LYS A 379 0.39 -10.19 -32.74
C LYS A 379 1.36 -10.83 -31.74
N LEU A 380 1.37 -10.41 -30.47
CA LEU A 380 2.32 -10.91 -29.46
C LEU A 380 1.92 -12.26 -28.85
N MET A 381 0.62 -12.58 -28.82
CA MET A 381 0.09 -13.85 -28.34
C MET A 381 -0.08 -14.90 -29.46
N ALA A 382 0.19 -14.54 -30.72
CA ALA A 382 0.14 -15.47 -31.85
C ALA A 382 1.00 -16.71 -31.60
N GLY A 383 0.43 -17.89 -31.89
CA GLY A 383 1.08 -19.19 -31.69
C GLY A 383 1.08 -19.73 -30.25
N SER A 384 0.48 -19.00 -29.29
CA SER A 384 0.26 -19.51 -27.93
C SER A 384 -1.14 -20.11 -27.78
N ASP A 385 -1.25 -21.21 -27.03
CA ASP A 385 -2.48 -21.83 -26.54
C ASP A 385 -3.02 -21.18 -25.24
N LEU A 386 -2.35 -20.12 -24.77
CA LEU A 386 -2.76 -19.35 -23.60
C LEU A 386 -3.88 -18.37 -23.97
N HIS A 387 -5.09 -18.63 -23.45
CA HIS A 387 -6.28 -17.82 -23.67
C HIS A 387 -6.70 -17.08 -22.40
N PHE A 388 -7.26 -15.88 -22.57
CA PHE A 388 -7.76 -15.03 -21.48
C PHE A 388 -9.21 -14.62 -21.74
N GLN A 389 -10.03 -14.72 -20.69
CA GLN A 389 -11.33 -14.05 -20.64
C GLN A 389 -11.08 -12.55 -20.44
N MET A 390 -11.63 -11.69 -21.30
CA MET A 390 -11.47 -10.23 -21.17
C MET A 390 -12.53 -9.60 -20.24
N GLU A 391 -13.53 -10.38 -19.84
CA GLU A 391 -14.59 -10.06 -18.89
C GLU A 391 -15.14 -11.36 -18.28
N VAL A 392 -15.88 -11.25 -17.18
CA VAL A 392 -16.47 -12.37 -16.41
C VAL A 392 -17.95 -12.12 -16.19
#